data_AF-R7Z5C9-F1
#
_entry.id   AF-R7Z5C9-F1
#
_cell.length_a   1.000
_cell.length_b   1.000
_cell.length_c   1.000
_cell.angle_alpha   90.00
_cell.angle_beta   90.00
_cell.angle_gamma   90.00
#
_symmetry.space_group_name_H-M   'P 1'
#
loop_
_entity.id
_entity.type
_entity.pdbx_description
1 polymer ?
#
loop_
_entity_poly.entity_id
_entity_poly.type
_entity_poly.pdbx_seq_one_letter_code
_entity_poly.pdbx_strand_id
1 'polypeptide(L)'
;MPVQGRVPPGRERARVVAFLREMQTAGEAEEGEAKGQGHKRTDGEANGRCNDCVCGEAHGQGISVQTTSGFENEFEWVGVAVGCILDQKLISGDLGFDLKWQSATVHGTGKERFAVTSLARVGEVVARVVERWELVKNQYLYAAGCITTADEILGCLEKAMGKRWTVGHVETEQCVREGEQRIRSGFPDAGMFLIERSVLYDEELGAVKAFEEKDAKSALDLKAEDLDHLVSHAVHDFEHHGKADCGCG
;
A
#
# COMPACT_ATOMS: atom_id res chain seq x y z
N MET A 1 33.92 19.57 8.36
CA MET A 1 32.80 19.85 9.28
C MET A 1 32.66 18.67 10.23
N PRO A 2 32.57 18.88 11.54
CA PRO A 2 32.38 17.77 12.48
C PRO A 2 31.00 17.15 12.22
N VAL A 3 30.96 15.84 11.98
CA VAL A 3 29.72 15.08 11.93
C VAL A 3 29.04 15.28 13.29
N GLN A 4 27.88 15.94 13.31
CA GLN A 4 27.06 16.05 14.51
C GLN A 4 26.94 14.66 15.14
N GLY A 5 27.23 14.57 16.45
CA GLY A 5 27.23 13.31 17.18
C GLY A 5 25.95 12.52 16.88
N ARG A 6 26.12 11.29 16.38
CA ARG A 6 25.02 10.43 15.97
C ARG A 6 24.06 10.25 17.16
N VAL A 7 22.82 10.71 16.99
CA VAL A 7 21.80 10.73 18.04
C VAL A 7 21.50 9.29 18.47
N PRO A 8 21.47 8.96 19.77
CA PRO A 8 21.11 7.62 20.24
C PRO A 8 19.72 7.20 19.70
N PRO A 9 19.49 5.91 19.38
CA PRO A 9 18.24 5.44 18.76
C PRO A 9 16.98 5.94 19.47
N GLY A 10 16.94 5.92 20.81
CA GLY A 10 15.80 6.42 21.58
C GLY A 10 15.53 7.92 21.44
N ARG A 11 16.58 8.75 21.27
CA ARG A 11 16.41 10.20 21.04
C ARG A 11 15.96 10.50 19.62
N GLU A 12 16.44 9.74 18.63
CA GLU A 12 15.97 9.89 17.25
C GLU A 12 14.51 9.44 17.12
N ARG A 13 14.11 8.34 17.79
CA ARG A 13 12.69 7.92 17.90
C ARG A 13 11.82 9.04 18.48
N ALA A 14 12.21 9.64 19.61
CA ALA A 14 11.44 10.73 20.22
C ALA A 14 11.28 11.95 19.28
N ARG A 15 12.31 12.26 18.48
CA ARG A 15 12.25 13.32 17.46
C ARG A 15 11.30 12.98 16.32
N VAL A 16 11.33 11.74 15.82
CA VAL A 16 10.40 11.28 14.77
C VAL A 16 8.96 11.28 15.28
N VAL A 17 8.70 10.83 16.52
CA VAL A 17 7.36 10.90 17.13
C VAL A 17 6.85 12.34 17.19
N ALA A 18 7.69 13.30 17.63
CA ALA A 18 7.31 14.70 17.66
C ALA A 18 6.95 15.24 16.27
N PHE A 19 7.78 14.94 15.26
CA PHE A 19 7.55 15.33 13.87
C PHE A 19 6.25 14.73 13.29
N LEU A 20 5.99 13.44 13.53
CA LEU A 20 4.78 12.79 13.02
C LEU A 20 3.51 13.36 13.65
N ARG A 21 3.55 13.73 14.93
CA ARG A 21 2.43 14.41 15.61
C ARG A 21 2.17 15.80 15.03
N GLU A 22 3.23 16.56 14.76
CA GLU A 22 3.12 17.86 14.11
C GLU A 22 2.48 17.73 12.72
N MET A 23 2.87 16.72 11.93
CA MET A 23 2.25 16.45 10.62
C MET A 23 0.76 16.08 10.72
N GLN A 24 0.36 15.27 11.71
CA GLN A 24 -1.05 14.93 11.92
C GLN A 24 -1.89 16.18 12.24
N THR A 25 -1.39 17.04 13.12
CA THR A 25 -2.07 18.31 13.45
C THR A 25 -2.09 19.31 12.28
N ALA A 26 -1.09 19.26 11.40
CA ALA A 26 -1.03 20.09 10.21
C ALA A 26 -2.00 19.60 9.12
N GLY A 27 -2.17 18.28 8.95
CA GLY A 27 -3.13 17.70 8.01
C GLY A 27 -4.58 18.07 8.35
N GLU A 28 -4.95 18.06 9.63
CA GLU A 28 -6.27 18.53 10.11
C GLU A 28 -6.49 20.04 9.87
N ALA A 29 -5.42 20.83 9.77
CA ALA A 29 -5.48 22.27 9.49
C ALA A 29 -5.47 22.59 7.99
N GLU A 30 -4.75 21.82 7.17
CA GLU A 30 -4.66 21.99 5.72
C GLU A 30 -5.94 21.56 4.97
N GLU A 31 -6.77 20.66 5.54
CA GLU A 31 -8.14 20.42 5.05
C GLU A 31 -9.01 21.69 5.06
N GLY A 32 -8.64 22.71 5.86
CA GLY A 32 -9.27 24.03 5.87
C GLY A 32 -8.67 25.05 4.89
N GLU A 33 -7.44 24.86 4.40
CA GLU A 33 -6.67 25.91 3.72
C GLU A 33 -5.66 25.38 2.69
N ALA A 34 -6.07 24.80 1.55
CA ALA A 34 -5.14 24.67 0.42
C ALA A 34 -5.79 24.58 -0.97
N LYS A 35 -6.26 25.72 -1.48
CA LYS A 35 -6.21 26.00 -2.92
C LYS A 35 -4.78 26.43 -3.31
N GLY A 36 -4.08 25.56 -4.02
CA GLY A 36 -3.12 25.92 -5.07
C GLY A 36 -1.69 26.31 -4.64
N GLN A 37 -0.73 25.46 -5.00
CA GLN A 37 0.34 25.79 -5.98
C GLN A 37 1.20 24.57 -6.27
N GLY A 38 1.37 24.27 -7.56
CA GLY A 38 2.13 23.13 -8.06
C GLY A 38 3.65 23.35 -8.01
N HIS A 39 4.37 22.30 -7.63
CA HIS A 39 5.84 22.26 -7.65
C HIS A 39 6.33 21.24 -8.69
N LYS A 40 7.16 21.71 -9.62
CA LYS A 40 7.86 20.92 -10.65
C LYS A 40 8.84 19.95 -9.98
N ARG A 41 8.78 18.66 -10.31
CA ARG A 41 9.85 17.69 -10.00
C ARG A 41 10.65 17.39 -11.27
N THR A 42 11.97 17.37 -11.12
CA THR A 42 12.94 17.00 -12.15
C THR A 42 13.31 15.53 -12.00
N ASP A 43 13.35 14.83 -13.13
CA ASP A 43 13.66 13.42 -13.25
C ASP A 43 15.13 13.11 -12.90
N GLY A 44 15.34 12.07 -12.10
CA GLY A 44 16.65 11.49 -11.81
C GLY A 44 16.60 9.98 -11.97
N GLU A 45 17.21 9.47 -13.05
CA GLU A 45 17.41 8.06 -13.32
C GLU A 45 18.33 7.42 -12.27
N ALA A 46 17.94 6.26 -11.73
CA ALA A 46 18.81 5.37 -10.97
C ALA A 46 18.81 3.99 -11.62
N ASN A 47 19.94 3.68 -12.27
CA ASN A 47 20.21 2.43 -12.96
C ASN A 47 20.80 1.43 -11.95
N GLY A 48 20.13 0.30 -11.69
CA GLY A 48 20.61 -0.73 -10.76
C GLY A 48 20.14 -2.12 -11.18
N ARG A 49 21.06 -2.94 -11.71
CA ARG A 49 20.83 -4.37 -12.00
C ARG A 49 20.82 -5.18 -10.71
N CYS A 50 19.80 -6.01 -10.51
CA CYS A 50 19.85 -7.12 -9.57
C CYS A 50 20.13 -8.42 -10.34
N ASN A 51 21.24 -9.08 -10.01
CA ASN A 51 21.50 -10.46 -10.42
C ASN A 51 20.81 -11.44 -9.46
N ASP A 52 20.25 -12.50 -10.04
CA ASP A 52 20.01 -13.85 -9.52
C ASP A 52 19.61 -14.01 -8.05
N CYS A 53 18.34 -14.35 -7.82
CA CYS A 53 17.89 -14.99 -6.58
C CYS A 53 17.30 -16.36 -6.89
N VAL A 54 18.08 -17.40 -6.61
CA VAL A 54 17.59 -18.79 -6.53
C VAL A 54 16.92 -18.98 -5.18
N CYS A 55 15.66 -19.42 -5.20
CA CYS A 55 14.89 -19.69 -3.99
C CYS A 55 15.30 -21.04 -3.39
N GLY A 56 15.97 -21.01 -2.24
CA GLY A 56 16.27 -22.18 -1.41
C GLY A 56 15.51 -22.11 -0.07
N GLU A 57 14.99 -23.26 0.35
CA GLU A 57 14.12 -23.45 1.51
C GLU A 57 14.76 -22.94 2.83
N ALA A 58 14.04 -22.06 3.54
CA ALA A 58 14.50 -21.45 4.78
C ALA A 58 14.18 -22.31 6.00
N HIS A 59 15.13 -23.15 6.42
CA HIS A 59 15.21 -23.59 7.81
C HIS A 59 15.66 -22.42 8.69
N GLY A 60 14.94 -22.19 9.78
CA GLY A 60 15.14 -21.05 10.68
C GLY A 60 16.58 -20.89 11.18
N GLN A 61 17.31 -19.99 10.54
CA GLN A 61 18.52 -19.37 11.05
C GLN A 61 18.26 -17.87 11.11
N GLY A 62 18.37 -17.30 12.31
CA GLY A 62 18.20 -15.86 12.51
C GLY A 62 19.11 -15.08 11.57
N ILE A 63 18.54 -14.11 10.85
CA ILE A 63 19.27 -13.23 9.95
C ILE A 63 20.20 -12.36 10.80
N SER A 64 21.51 -12.61 10.77
CA SER A 64 22.49 -11.73 11.41
C SER A 64 22.84 -10.56 10.48
N VAL A 65 22.29 -9.38 10.77
CA VAL A 65 22.66 -8.13 10.08
C VAL A 65 23.95 -7.59 10.70
N GLN A 66 25.05 -7.56 9.94
CA GLN A 66 26.30 -6.95 10.40
C GLN A 66 26.23 -5.42 10.24
N THR A 67 26.13 -4.68 11.34
CA THR A 67 26.18 -3.21 11.33
C THR A 67 27.63 -2.72 11.41
N THR A 68 28.04 -1.86 10.47
CA THR A 68 29.40 -1.27 10.38
C THR A 68 29.70 -0.17 11.40
N SER A 69 28.91 -0.02 12.47
CA SER A 69 29.06 1.10 13.42
C SER A 69 29.03 0.61 14.86
N GLY A 70 30.07 0.98 15.63
CA GLY A 70 30.34 0.57 17.02
C GLY A 70 29.27 0.96 18.06
N PHE A 71 28.06 0.45 17.88
CA PHE A 71 27.05 0.29 18.91
C PHE A 71 26.98 -1.20 19.24
N GLU A 72 27.08 -1.55 20.52
CA GLU A 72 26.89 -2.92 21.03
C GLU A 72 25.40 -3.25 21.29
N ASN A 73 24.47 -2.47 20.73
CA ASN A 73 23.04 -2.73 20.89
C ASN A 73 22.55 -3.69 19.81
N GLU A 74 21.72 -4.67 20.20
CA GLU A 74 21.00 -5.52 19.25
C GLU A 74 20.15 -4.67 18.29
N PHE A 75 20.17 -5.01 17.00
CA PHE A 75 19.40 -4.33 15.98
C PHE A 75 17.90 -4.55 16.23
N GLU A 76 17.15 -3.48 16.46
CA GLU A 76 15.70 -3.53 16.64
C GLU A 76 14.98 -3.21 15.32
N TRP A 77 13.95 -3.98 14.96
CA TRP A 77 13.25 -3.83 13.67
C TRP A 77 11.74 -4.06 13.79
N VAL A 78 10.96 -3.51 12.86
CA VAL A 78 9.55 -3.87 12.67
C VAL A 78 9.28 -4.01 11.19
N GLY A 79 8.74 -5.15 10.79
CA GLY A 79 8.19 -5.36 9.44
C GLY A 79 6.69 -5.09 9.47
N VAL A 80 6.14 -4.45 8.44
CA VAL A 80 4.70 -4.16 8.38
C VAL A 80 4.16 -4.53 7.00
N ALA A 81 3.13 -5.38 6.98
CA ALA A 81 2.27 -5.59 5.84
C ALA A 81 0.97 -4.80 6.02
N VAL A 82 0.60 -4.00 5.03
CA VAL A 82 -0.61 -3.15 5.06
C VAL A 82 -1.66 -3.57 4.04
N GLY A 83 -1.39 -4.61 3.24
CA GLY A 83 -2.26 -5.03 2.15
C GLY A 83 -2.16 -4.11 0.95
N CYS A 84 -3.20 -4.11 0.12
CA CYS A 84 -3.30 -3.29 -1.09
C CYS A 84 -3.66 -1.84 -0.74
N ILE A 85 -2.90 -0.87 -1.25
CA ILE A 85 -3.19 0.57 -1.05
C ILE A 85 -4.31 0.97 -2.02
N LEU A 86 -5.56 0.80 -1.56
CA LEU A 86 -6.74 0.72 -2.43
C LEU A 86 -7.07 2.06 -3.11
N ASP A 87 -6.98 3.17 -2.40
CA ASP A 87 -7.25 4.50 -2.94
C ASP A 87 -6.35 4.82 -4.14
N GLN A 88 -5.04 4.57 -4.03
CA GLN A 88 -4.09 4.74 -5.12
C GLN A 88 -4.38 3.80 -6.30
N LYS A 89 -4.75 2.55 -6.01
CA LYS A 89 -5.05 1.53 -7.03
C LYS A 89 -6.38 1.77 -7.76
N LEU A 90 -7.34 2.43 -7.09
CA LEU A 90 -8.56 2.91 -7.73
C LEU A 90 -8.24 4.07 -8.67
N ILE A 91 -7.45 5.06 -8.21
CA ILE A 91 -7.07 6.21 -9.04
C ILE A 91 -6.28 5.78 -10.29
N SER A 92 -5.36 4.83 -10.17
CA SER A 92 -4.57 4.33 -11.31
C SER A 92 -5.32 3.32 -12.19
N GLY A 93 -6.34 2.66 -11.65
CA GLY A 93 -7.07 1.57 -12.30
C GLY A 93 -6.36 0.21 -12.27
N ASP A 94 -5.25 0.08 -11.55
CA ASP A 94 -4.40 -1.13 -11.55
C ASP A 94 -5.10 -2.36 -10.95
N LEU A 95 -6.15 -2.15 -10.14
CA LEU A 95 -6.96 -3.23 -9.57
C LEU A 95 -8.06 -3.74 -10.53
N GLY A 96 -8.19 -3.12 -11.71
CA GLY A 96 -9.20 -3.46 -12.71
C GLY A 96 -10.44 -2.57 -12.69
N PHE A 97 -10.47 -1.52 -11.86
CA PHE A 97 -11.57 -0.55 -11.81
C PHE A 97 -11.19 0.72 -12.57
N ASP A 98 -11.88 0.99 -13.68
CA ASP A 98 -11.67 2.19 -14.48
C ASP A 98 -12.74 3.24 -14.10
N LEU A 99 -12.35 4.20 -13.27
CA LEU A 99 -13.24 5.26 -12.79
C LEU A 99 -13.65 6.22 -13.93
N LYS A 100 -12.80 6.39 -14.96
CA LYS A 100 -13.09 7.28 -16.08
C LYS A 100 -14.20 6.71 -16.96
N TRP A 101 -14.11 5.43 -17.28
CA TRP A 101 -15.06 4.73 -18.15
C TRP A 101 -16.18 4.03 -17.38
N GLN A 102 -16.10 4.02 -16.04
CA GLN A 102 -17.07 3.38 -15.15
C GLN A 102 -17.23 1.90 -15.52
N SER A 103 -16.10 1.23 -15.69
CA SER A 103 -16.00 -0.18 -16.05
C SER A 103 -15.08 -0.93 -15.13
N ALA A 104 -15.40 -2.19 -14.83
CA ALA A 104 -14.58 -3.06 -14.01
C ALA A 104 -14.20 -4.33 -14.79
N THR A 105 -12.93 -4.72 -14.68
CA THR A 105 -12.46 -6.07 -15.02
C THR A 105 -12.19 -6.81 -13.72
N VAL A 106 -13.14 -7.64 -13.31
CA VAL A 106 -13.03 -8.48 -12.13
C VAL A 106 -12.28 -9.76 -12.51
N HIS A 107 -11.24 -10.09 -11.75
CA HIS A 107 -10.50 -11.33 -11.96
C HIS A 107 -11.02 -12.34 -10.94
N GLY A 108 -11.26 -13.59 -11.36
CA GLY A 108 -11.97 -14.57 -10.54
C GLY A 108 -13.48 -14.28 -10.42
N THR A 109 -14.06 -14.69 -9.29
CA THR A 109 -15.51 -14.61 -9.02
C THR A 109 -15.98 -13.24 -8.53
N GLY A 110 -15.05 -12.41 -8.04
CA GLY A 110 -15.35 -11.10 -7.42
C GLY A 110 -15.60 -11.16 -5.92
N LYS A 111 -15.67 -12.36 -5.35
CA LYS A 111 -15.96 -12.63 -3.93
C LYS A 111 -14.72 -12.97 -3.11
N GLU A 112 -13.59 -13.11 -3.78
CA GLU A 112 -12.31 -13.38 -3.15
C GLU A 112 -11.96 -12.23 -2.21
N ARG A 113 -11.58 -12.60 -0.98
CA ARG A 113 -11.32 -11.64 0.09
C ARG A 113 -9.85 -11.26 0.10
N PHE A 114 -9.58 -9.96 0.15
CA PHE A 114 -8.22 -9.45 0.27
C PHE A 114 -8.14 -8.22 1.18
N ALA A 115 -6.94 -8.00 1.71
CA ALA A 115 -6.66 -6.94 2.65
C ALA A 115 -6.34 -5.63 1.93
N VAL A 116 -6.97 -4.53 2.37
CA VAL A 116 -6.80 -3.19 1.79
C VAL A 116 -6.53 -2.15 2.87
N THR A 117 -5.93 -1.03 2.46
CA THR A 117 -5.67 0.15 3.29
C THR A 117 -5.78 1.40 2.43
N SER A 118 -6.10 2.55 3.04
CA SER A 118 -5.83 3.86 2.43
C SER A 118 -4.35 4.23 2.58
N LEU A 119 -3.84 5.10 1.72
CA LEU A 119 -2.48 5.64 1.84
C LEU A 119 -2.32 6.46 3.13
N ALA A 120 -3.35 7.22 3.51
CA ALA A 120 -3.37 7.97 4.77
C ALA A 120 -3.19 7.03 5.99
N ARG A 121 -3.88 5.88 5.99
CA ARG A 121 -3.74 4.86 7.03
C ARG A 121 -2.34 4.27 7.10
N VAL A 122 -1.64 4.11 5.97
CA VAL A 122 -0.23 3.67 5.99
C VAL A 122 0.63 4.63 6.81
N GLY A 123 0.42 5.94 6.65
CA GLY A 123 1.08 6.96 7.45
C GLY A 123 0.77 6.82 8.95
N GLU A 124 -0.50 6.60 9.30
CA GLU A 124 -0.90 6.36 10.70
C GLU A 124 -0.24 5.09 11.27
N VAL A 125 -0.23 3.99 10.52
CA VAL A 125 0.42 2.74 10.93
C VAL A 125 1.88 2.95 11.26
N VAL A 126 2.63 3.66 10.41
CA VAL A 126 4.04 3.99 10.66
C VAL A 126 4.18 4.84 11.92
N ALA A 127 3.33 5.84 12.11
CA ALA A 127 3.34 6.66 13.33
C ALA A 127 3.10 5.83 14.59
N ARG A 128 2.07 4.97 14.60
CA ARG A 128 1.75 4.10 15.75
C ARG A 128 2.86 3.11 16.05
N VAL A 129 3.54 2.58 15.04
CA VAL A 129 4.71 1.68 15.25
C VAL A 129 5.81 2.41 16.00
N VAL A 130 6.13 3.65 15.62
CA VAL A 130 7.18 4.42 16.30
C VAL A 130 6.73 4.79 17.72
N GLU A 131 5.48 5.19 17.91
CA GLU A 131 4.94 5.56 19.23
C GLU A 131 4.87 4.38 20.20
N ARG A 132 4.60 3.17 19.68
CA ARG A 132 4.43 1.95 20.47
C ARG A 132 5.62 1.01 20.33
N TRP A 133 6.80 1.54 20.01
CA TRP A 133 7.99 0.75 19.66
C TRP A 133 8.31 -0.38 20.64
N GLU A 134 8.29 -0.10 21.95
CA GLU A 134 8.64 -1.11 22.96
C GLU A 134 7.64 -2.28 23.00
N LEU A 135 6.39 -2.05 22.59
CA LEU A 135 5.39 -3.09 22.44
C LEU A 135 5.59 -3.89 21.14
N VAL A 136 6.09 -3.24 20.08
CA VAL A 136 6.04 -3.81 18.74
C VAL A 136 7.37 -4.16 18.09
N LYS A 137 8.51 -3.87 18.71
CA LYS A 137 9.83 -4.17 18.16
C LYS A 137 10.08 -5.68 17.99
N ASN A 138 10.91 -6.00 17.01
CA ASN A 138 11.39 -7.32 16.61
C ASN A 138 10.31 -8.29 16.16
N GLN A 139 9.29 -7.78 15.45
CA GLN A 139 8.23 -8.60 14.87
C GLN A 139 7.69 -8.04 13.55
N TYR A 140 6.92 -8.89 12.88
CA TYR A 140 6.21 -8.57 11.67
C TYR A 140 4.73 -8.35 11.98
N LEU A 141 4.17 -7.22 11.55
CA LEU A 141 2.80 -6.79 11.83
C LEU A 141 1.94 -6.84 10.56
N TYR A 142 0.69 -7.29 10.70
CA TYR A 142 -0.33 -7.22 9.65
C TYR A 142 -1.34 -6.15 10.04
N ALA A 143 -1.28 -4.98 9.39
CA ALA A 143 -1.99 -3.78 9.81
C ALA A 143 -2.82 -3.17 8.66
N ALA A 144 -3.50 -4.02 7.88
CA ALA A 144 -4.44 -3.56 6.88
C ALA A 144 -5.65 -2.85 7.53
N GLY A 145 -6.16 -1.83 6.83
CA GLY A 145 -7.31 -1.05 7.24
C GLY A 145 -8.58 -1.90 7.34
N CYS A 146 -8.90 -2.66 6.30
CA CYS A 146 -10.02 -3.60 6.29
C CYS A 146 -9.79 -4.77 5.32
N ILE A 147 -10.71 -5.73 5.31
CA ILE A 147 -10.77 -6.83 4.35
C ILE A 147 -12.03 -6.62 3.52
N THR A 148 -11.91 -6.76 2.21
CA THR A 148 -12.98 -6.50 1.25
C THR A 148 -12.96 -7.54 0.12
N THR A 149 -13.95 -7.48 -0.77
CA THR A 149 -13.98 -8.15 -2.07
C THR A 149 -14.07 -7.13 -3.22
N ALA A 150 -13.91 -7.59 -4.47
CA ALA A 150 -14.16 -6.74 -5.64
C ALA A 150 -15.64 -6.35 -5.76
N ASP A 151 -16.56 -7.25 -5.43
CA ASP A 151 -18.00 -6.97 -5.44
C ASP A 151 -18.36 -5.84 -4.45
N GLU A 152 -17.75 -5.84 -3.26
CA GLU A 152 -17.96 -4.79 -2.25
C GLU A 152 -17.39 -3.44 -2.70
N ILE A 153 -16.18 -3.44 -3.28
CA ILE A 153 -15.57 -2.23 -3.86
C ILE A 153 -16.45 -1.70 -4.99
N LEU A 154 -16.92 -2.56 -5.90
CA LEU A 154 -17.80 -2.19 -7.00
C LEU A 154 -19.09 -1.55 -6.47
N GLY A 155 -19.72 -2.14 -5.45
CA GLY A 155 -20.91 -1.60 -4.82
C GLY A 155 -20.68 -0.20 -4.23
N CYS A 156 -19.53 0.02 -3.59
CA CYS A 156 -19.14 1.34 -3.07
C CYS A 156 -18.91 2.35 -4.20
N LEU A 157 -18.27 1.94 -5.31
CA LEU A 157 -18.03 2.78 -6.48
C LEU A 157 -19.33 3.17 -7.19
N GLU A 158 -20.25 2.22 -7.40
CA GLU A 158 -21.57 2.48 -7.99
C GLU A 158 -22.38 3.47 -7.15
N LYS A 159 -22.32 3.31 -5.82
CA LYS A 159 -22.97 4.21 -4.84
C LYS A 159 -22.35 5.60 -4.88
N ALA A 160 -21.02 5.70 -4.81
CA ALA A 160 -20.30 6.98 -4.79
C ALA A 160 -20.48 7.77 -6.09
N MET A 161 -20.49 7.10 -7.25
CA MET A 161 -20.63 7.74 -8.55
C MET A 161 -22.08 7.84 -9.07
N GLY A 162 -23.04 7.24 -8.36
CA GLY A 162 -24.46 7.28 -8.70
C GLY A 162 -24.81 6.61 -10.04
N LYS A 163 -24.00 5.66 -10.52
CA LYS A 163 -24.19 4.98 -11.81
C LYS A 163 -23.82 3.52 -11.74
N ARG A 164 -24.46 2.74 -12.60
CA ARG A 164 -24.13 1.33 -12.84
C ARG A 164 -22.87 1.20 -13.68
N TRP A 165 -22.07 0.19 -13.39
CA TRP A 165 -20.79 -0.05 -14.07
C TRP A 165 -20.90 -1.19 -15.09
N THR A 166 -20.06 -1.13 -16.13
CA THR A 166 -19.90 -2.26 -17.06
C THR A 166 -18.87 -3.23 -16.49
N VAL A 167 -19.26 -4.47 -16.21
CA VAL A 167 -18.40 -5.47 -15.56
C VAL A 167 -18.04 -6.59 -16.54
N GLY A 168 -16.74 -6.82 -16.71
CA GLY A 168 -16.17 -7.99 -17.37
C GLY A 168 -15.49 -8.91 -16.36
N HIS A 169 -15.50 -10.22 -16.65
CA HIS A 169 -14.82 -11.23 -15.85
C HIS A 169 -13.67 -11.87 -16.61
N VAL A 170 -12.56 -12.12 -15.92
CA VAL A 170 -11.36 -12.77 -16.46
C VAL A 170 -10.88 -13.84 -15.47
N GLU A 171 -10.51 -15.00 -15.99
CA GLU A 171 -9.96 -16.09 -15.16
C GLU A 171 -8.60 -15.70 -14.57
N THR A 172 -8.36 -16.05 -13.31
CA THR A 172 -7.16 -15.66 -12.58
C THR A 172 -5.88 -16.24 -13.21
N GLU A 173 -5.93 -17.42 -13.84
CA GLU A 173 -4.78 -18.00 -14.56
C GLU A 173 -4.39 -17.19 -15.82
N GLN A 174 -5.33 -16.43 -16.39
CA GLN A 174 -5.03 -15.54 -17.49
C GLN A 174 -4.15 -14.37 -17.03
N CYS A 175 -4.34 -13.88 -15.80
CA CYS A 175 -3.46 -12.87 -15.22
C CYS A 175 -2.01 -13.32 -15.17
N VAL A 176 -1.74 -14.54 -14.72
CA VAL A 176 -0.37 -15.08 -14.63
C VAL A 176 0.26 -15.15 -16.02
N ARG A 177 -0.42 -15.80 -16.97
CA ARG A 177 0.10 -15.97 -18.34
C ARG A 177 0.37 -14.63 -19.03
N GLU A 178 -0.58 -13.71 -18.94
CA GLU A 178 -0.45 -12.39 -19.57
C GLU A 178 0.58 -11.52 -18.83
N GLY A 179 0.63 -11.59 -17.50
CA GLY A 179 1.61 -10.89 -16.67
C GLY A 179 3.04 -11.27 -17.03
N GLU A 180 3.33 -12.58 -17.08
CA GLU A 180 4.63 -13.09 -17.51
C GLU A 180 4.96 -12.69 -18.95
N GLN A 181 3.99 -12.73 -19.85
CA GLN A 181 4.19 -12.33 -21.25
C GLN A 181 4.55 -10.84 -21.35
N ARG A 182 3.86 -9.97 -20.62
CA ARG A 182 4.13 -8.52 -20.60
C ARG A 182 5.52 -8.24 -20.04
N ILE A 183 5.91 -8.89 -18.94
CA ILE A 183 7.26 -8.79 -18.37
C ILE A 183 8.30 -9.21 -19.41
N ARG A 184 8.13 -10.38 -20.04
CA ARG A 184 9.05 -10.88 -21.08
C ARG A 184 9.11 -9.98 -22.31
N SER A 185 8.06 -9.20 -22.58
CA SER A 185 7.95 -8.30 -23.73
C SER A 185 8.42 -6.86 -23.42
N GLY A 186 8.98 -6.60 -22.24
CA GLY A 186 9.50 -5.28 -21.86
C GLY A 186 8.49 -4.33 -21.23
N PHE A 187 7.34 -4.84 -20.76
CA PHE A 187 6.31 -4.09 -20.04
C PHE A 187 6.18 -4.58 -18.59
N PRO A 188 7.21 -4.39 -17.74
CA PRO A 188 7.27 -5.00 -16.42
C PRO A 188 6.15 -4.52 -15.49
N ASP A 189 5.85 -3.23 -15.45
CA ASP A 189 4.81 -2.67 -14.56
C ASP A 189 3.43 -3.24 -14.90
N ALA A 190 3.08 -3.21 -16.17
CA ALA A 190 1.81 -3.73 -16.69
C ALA A 190 1.67 -5.24 -16.46
N GLY A 191 2.78 -5.98 -16.44
CA GLY A 191 2.78 -7.39 -16.09
C GLY A 191 2.71 -7.63 -14.59
N MET A 192 3.40 -6.83 -13.78
CA MET A 192 3.39 -6.91 -12.32
C MET A 192 1.98 -6.68 -11.75
N PHE A 193 1.21 -5.75 -12.31
CA PHE A 193 -0.18 -5.53 -11.89
C PHE A 193 -1.08 -6.73 -12.17
N LEU A 194 -0.82 -7.50 -13.22
CA LEU A 194 -1.56 -8.74 -13.47
C LEU A 194 -1.15 -9.83 -12.48
N ILE A 195 0.14 -9.97 -12.16
CA ILE A 195 0.60 -10.91 -11.13
C ILE A 195 0.06 -10.53 -9.74
N GLU A 196 0.02 -9.24 -9.41
CA GLU A 196 -0.59 -8.76 -8.15
C GLU A 196 -2.07 -9.16 -8.09
N ARG A 197 -2.84 -8.91 -9.16
CA ARG A 197 -4.24 -9.33 -9.25
C ARG A 197 -4.39 -10.84 -9.15
N SER A 198 -3.50 -11.63 -9.76
CA SER A 198 -3.57 -13.08 -9.64
C SER A 198 -3.39 -13.55 -8.20
N VAL A 199 -2.64 -12.82 -7.36
CA VAL A 199 -2.49 -13.14 -5.95
C VAL A 199 -3.70 -12.72 -5.12
N LEU A 200 -4.27 -11.55 -5.41
CA LEU A 200 -5.41 -11.01 -4.66
C LEU A 200 -6.72 -11.78 -4.92
N TYR A 201 -6.90 -12.27 -6.15
CA TYR A 201 -8.11 -12.97 -6.61
C TYR A 201 -7.95 -14.49 -6.68
N ASP A 202 -6.98 -15.06 -5.96
CA ASP A 202 -6.79 -16.50 -5.84
C ASP A 202 -6.97 -16.92 -4.36
N GLU A 203 -8.14 -17.50 -4.07
CA GLU A 203 -8.47 -18.01 -2.74
C GLU A 203 -7.57 -19.17 -2.30
N GLU A 204 -7.04 -19.96 -3.22
CA GLU A 204 -6.21 -21.13 -2.91
C GLU A 204 -4.87 -20.70 -2.28
N LEU A 205 -4.33 -19.55 -2.70
CA LEU A 205 -3.13 -18.96 -2.11
C LEU A 205 -3.34 -18.52 -0.66
N GLY A 206 -4.57 -18.15 -0.29
CA GLY A 206 -4.90 -17.73 1.07
C GLY A 206 -4.13 -16.49 1.53
N ALA A 207 -3.79 -15.56 0.62
CA ALA A 207 -2.97 -14.38 0.91
C ALA A 207 -3.54 -13.48 2.01
N VAL A 208 -4.87 -13.50 2.21
CA VAL A 208 -5.57 -12.73 3.26
C VAL A 208 -5.44 -13.34 4.66
N LYS A 209 -5.14 -14.64 4.79
CA LYS A 209 -5.19 -15.37 6.08
C LYS A 209 -4.36 -14.72 7.17
N ALA A 210 -3.17 -14.25 6.84
CA ALA A 210 -2.31 -13.61 7.83
C ALA A 210 -2.89 -12.28 8.36
N PHE A 211 -3.64 -11.55 7.54
CA PHE A 211 -4.35 -10.34 7.98
C PHE A 211 -5.57 -10.66 8.85
N GLU A 212 -6.18 -11.83 8.69
CA GLU A 212 -7.29 -12.29 9.53
C GLU A 212 -6.81 -12.83 10.89
N GLU A 213 -5.75 -13.64 10.87
CA GLU A 213 -5.28 -14.35 12.05
C GLU A 213 -4.33 -13.53 12.92
N LYS A 214 -3.59 -12.57 12.33
CA LYS A 214 -2.51 -11.82 13.00
C LYS A 214 -2.71 -10.31 12.92
N ASP A 215 -3.97 -9.88 12.95
CA ASP A 215 -4.33 -8.46 12.89
C ASP A 215 -3.68 -7.65 14.02
N ALA A 216 -2.83 -6.69 13.63
CA ALA A 216 -2.06 -5.83 14.52
C ALA A 216 -2.80 -4.53 14.90
N LYS A 217 -4.02 -4.28 14.39
CA LYS A 217 -4.78 -3.05 14.67
C LYS A 217 -4.89 -2.74 16.16
N SER A 218 -5.23 -3.73 16.98
CA SER A 218 -5.33 -3.57 18.44
C SER A 218 -3.99 -3.22 19.09
N ALA A 219 -2.88 -3.84 18.65
CA ALA A 219 -1.54 -3.55 19.19
C ALA A 219 -1.09 -2.13 18.85
N LEU A 220 -1.51 -1.62 17.68
CA LEU A 220 -1.23 -0.27 17.21
C LEU A 220 -2.28 0.76 17.65
N ASP A 221 -3.36 0.32 18.32
CA ASP A 221 -4.51 1.15 18.71
C ASP A 221 -5.14 1.88 17.51
N LEU A 222 -5.32 1.11 16.44
CA LEU A 222 -5.98 1.50 15.20
C LEU A 222 -7.37 0.88 15.16
N LYS A 223 -8.31 1.58 14.54
CA LYS A 223 -9.63 1.05 14.19
C LYS A 223 -9.60 0.54 12.74
N ALA A 224 -10.53 -0.37 12.43
CA ALA A 224 -10.75 -0.76 11.04
C ALA A 224 -11.18 0.45 10.21
N GLU A 225 -10.71 0.50 8.96
CA GLU A 225 -11.17 1.50 8.01
C GLU A 225 -12.57 1.16 7.49
N ASP A 226 -13.35 2.19 7.21
CA ASP A 226 -14.64 2.08 6.55
C ASP A 226 -14.43 2.09 5.03
N LEU A 227 -14.89 1.03 4.35
CA LEU A 227 -14.68 0.86 2.92
C LEU A 227 -15.40 1.93 2.10
N ASP A 228 -16.63 2.28 2.49
CA ASP A 228 -17.45 3.31 1.85
C ASP A 228 -16.71 4.67 1.87
N HIS A 229 -16.15 5.04 3.01
CA HIS A 229 -15.37 6.26 3.18
C HIS A 229 -14.07 6.24 2.35
N LEU A 230 -13.33 5.13 2.38
CA LEU A 230 -12.10 4.96 1.61
C LEU A 230 -12.37 5.13 0.10
N VAL A 231 -13.38 4.42 -0.43
CA VAL A 231 -13.74 4.50 -1.85
C VAL A 231 -14.25 5.90 -2.22
N SER A 232 -15.06 6.52 -1.36
CA SER A 232 -15.56 7.88 -1.61
C SER A 232 -14.42 8.91 -1.67
N HIS A 233 -13.42 8.78 -0.79
CA HIS A 233 -12.22 9.61 -0.81
C HIS A 233 -11.42 9.42 -2.11
N ALA A 234 -11.22 8.18 -2.55
CA ALA A 234 -10.52 7.89 -3.80
C ALA A 234 -11.24 8.48 -5.03
N VAL A 235 -12.57 8.42 -5.06
CA VAL A 235 -13.38 9.04 -6.13
C VAL A 235 -13.23 10.57 -6.10
N HIS A 236 -13.30 11.18 -4.92
CA HIS A 236 -13.08 12.62 -4.77
C HIS A 236 -11.70 13.04 -5.28
N ASP A 237 -10.64 12.33 -4.88
CA ASP A 237 -9.27 12.61 -5.33
C ASP A 237 -9.12 12.42 -6.85
N PHE A 238 -9.75 11.40 -7.42
CA PHE A 238 -9.77 11.19 -8.86
C PHE A 238 -10.42 12.36 -9.61
N GLU A 239 -11.54 12.89 -9.11
CA GLU A 239 -12.25 14.01 -9.73
C GLU A 239 -11.49 15.34 -9.66
N HIS A 240 -10.74 15.56 -8.58
CA HIS A 240 -10.04 16.82 -8.30
C HIS A 240 -8.55 16.82 -8.71
N HIS A 241 -7.90 15.66 -8.70
CA HIS A 241 -6.46 15.52 -8.91
C HIS A 241 -6.07 14.45 -9.96
N GLY A 242 -7.01 13.57 -10.34
CA GLY A 242 -6.77 12.43 -11.26
C GLY A 242 -6.77 12.76 -12.75
N LYS A 243 -7.01 14.02 -13.17
CA LYS A 243 -6.96 14.39 -14.59
C LYS A 243 -5.53 14.64 -15.05
N ALA A 244 -4.82 13.58 -15.41
CA ALA A 244 -3.88 13.70 -16.52
C ALA A 244 -4.71 13.79 -17.80
N ASP A 245 -5.03 15.02 -18.23
CA ASP A 245 -5.51 15.25 -19.59
C ASP A 245 -4.47 14.65 -20.54
N CYS A 246 -4.83 13.58 -21.24
CA CYS A 246 -4.12 13.20 -22.45
C CYS A 246 -4.28 14.38 -23.41
N GLY A 247 -3.22 15.19 -23.54
CA GLY A 247 -3.17 16.40 -24.34
C GLY A 247 -3.36 16.13 -25.83
N CYS A 248 -4.58 15.83 -26.22
CA CYS A 248 -5.07 15.79 -27.59
C CYS A 248 -6.18 16.83 -27.71
N GLY A 249 -5.77 18.10 -27.80
CA GLY A 249 -6.61 19.24 -28.15
C GLY A 249 -5.85 20.13 -29.13
#